data_AF-A0A529Y1I2-F1
#
_entry.id   AF-A0A529Y1I2-F1
#
_cell.length_a   1.000
_cell.length_b   1.000
_cell.length_c   1.000
_cell.angle_alpha   90.00
_cell.angle_beta   90.00
_cell.angle_gamma   90.00
#
_symmetry.space_group_name_H-M   'P 1'
#
loop_
_entity.id
_entity.type
_entity.pdbx_description
1 polymer ?
#
loop_
_entity_poly.entity_id
_entity_poly.type
_entity_poly.pdbx_seq_one_letter_code
_entity_poly.pdbx_strand_id
1 'polypeptide(L)'
;MAWFANHYECYRCSEHWIDEWSCMCDDECPNCGARHATPVESEDLTFQVVADTGAFVVLKSPDDAEYRPDYEEIGRFASEELAKQFVAQFERL
;
A
#
# COMPACT_ATOMS: atom_id res chain seq x y z
N MET A 1 -6.00 -8.65 -0.45
CA MET A 1 -5.79 -8.32 0.96
C MET A 1 -5.41 -6.86 0.91
N ALA A 2 -5.77 -6.07 1.91
CA ALA A 2 -5.31 -4.69 1.88
C ALA A 2 -3.78 -4.67 1.97
N TRP A 3 -3.13 -3.74 1.27
CA TRP A 3 -1.68 -3.54 1.37
C TRP A 3 -1.43 -2.07 1.66
N PHE A 4 -0.58 -1.77 2.65
CA PHE A 4 -0.38 -0.40 3.10
C PHE A 4 1.09 -0.06 3.14
N ALA A 5 1.43 1.18 2.75
CA ALA A 5 2.65 1.83 3.22
C ALA A 5 2.32 2.59 4.51
N ASN A 6 2.77 2.04 5.64
CA ASN A 6 2.57 2.60 6.96
C ASN A 6 3.68 3.60 7.27
N HIS A 7 3.33 4.84 7.56
CA HIS A 7 4.27 5.90 7.94
C HIS A 7 4.30 6.02 9.45
N TYR A 8 5.49 5.98 10.04
CA TYR A 8 5.69 5.99 11.49
C TYR A 8 6.49 7.20 11.95
N GLU A 9 6.27 7.61 13.20
CA GLU A 9 7.13 8.52 13.93
C GLU A 9 7.47 7.93 15.31
N CYS A 10 8.75 7.87 15.64
CA CYS A 10 9.19 7.33 16.92
C CYS A 10 8.92 8.34 18.04
N TYR A 11 8.06 7.98 18.99
CA TYR A 11 7.77 8.78 20.18
C TYR A 11 8.99 9.06 21.10
N ARG A 12 10.11 8.34 20.90
CA ARG A 12 11.31 8.47 21.74
C ARG A 12 12.41 9.30 21.08
N CYS A 13 12.72 9.01 19.82
CA CYS A 13 13.87 9.61 19.12
C CYS A 13 13.47 10.45 17.90
N SER A 14 12.17 10.54 17.61
CA SER A 14 11.61 11.28 16.48
C SER A 14 12.08 10.80 15.09
N GLU A 15 12.61 9.58 15.00
CA GLU A 15 12.86 8.92 13.71
C GLU A 15 11.55 8.72 12.93
N HIS A 16 11.58 8.98 11.64
CA HIS A 16 10.48 8.69 10.71
C HIS A 16 10.88 7.54 9.79
N TRP A 17 10.00 6.57 9.61
CA TRP A 17 10.21 5.49 8.66
C TRP A 17 8.90 5.05 8.04
N ILE A 18 9.02 4.28 6.96
CA ILE A 18 7.90 3.68 6.24
C ILE A 18 8.15 2.19 6.22
N ASP A 19 7.12 1.41 6.51
CA ASP A 19 7.13 -0.03 6.30
C ASP A 19 5.86 -0.48 5.58
N GLU A 20 6.00 -1.49 4.71
CA GLU A 20 4.89 -2.01 3.92
C GLU A 20 4.35 -3.30 4.50
N TRP A 21 3.04 -3.36 4.75
CA TRP A 21 2.42 -4.55 5.33
C TRP A 21 0.97 -4.73 4.93
N SER A 22 0.45 -5.95 5.11
CA SER A 22 -0.94 -6.30 4.80
C SER A 22 -1.97 -5.69 5.79
N CYS A 23 -1.51 -4.95 6.80
CA CYS A 23 -2.34 -4.23 7.76
C CYS A 23 -1.60 -3.06 8.42
N MET A 24 -2.33 -2.19 9.11
CA MET A 24 -1.81 -1.05 9.85
C MET A 24 -1.31 -1.49 11.24
N CYS A 25 -0.22 -2.26 11.28
CA CYS A 25 0.33 -2.81 12.52
C CYS A 25 1.32 -1.86 13.20
N ASP A 26 1.45 -2.01 14.52
CA ASP A 26 2.53 -1.38 15.27
C ASP A 26 3.90 -1.95 14.87
N ASP A 27 4.93 -1.12 14.89
CA ASP A 27 6.29 -1.50 14.54
C ASP A 27 7.35 -1.11 15.62
N GLU A 28 8.56 -1.62 15.48
CA GLU A 28 9.74 -1.27 16.27
C GLU A 28 10.61 -0.25 15.53
N CYS A 29 10.90 0.88 16.18
CA CYS A 29 11.73 1.93 15.59
C CYS A 29 13.12 1.39 15.21
N PRO A 30 13.54 1.51 13.94
CA PRO A 30 14.79 0.93 13.46
C PRO A 30 16.05 1.62 14.02
N ASN A 31 15.90 2.83 14.57
CA ASN A 31 17.01 3.61 15.10
C ASN A 31 17.27 3.34 16.60
N CYS A 32 16.23 3.36 17.44
CA CYS A 32 16.39 3.26 18.91
C CYS A 32 15.72 2.05 19.56
N GLY A 33 15.08 1.18 18.79
CA GLY A 33 14.40 -0.03 19.29
C GLY A 33 13.16 0.26 20.15
N ALA A 34 12.60 1.47 20.07
CA ALA A 34 11.33 1.78 20.72
C ALA A 34 10.21 0.97 20.04
N ARG A 35 9.52 0.14 20.82
CA ARG A 35 8.44 -0.74 20.35
C ARG A 35 7.08 -0.06 20.41
N HIS A 36 6.13 -0.65 19.70
CA HIS A 36 4.71 -0.25 19.69
C HIS A 36 4.49 1.13 19.10
N ALA A 37 5.22 1.47 18.04
CA ALA A 37 4.94 2.66 17.26
C ALA A 37 3.78 2.35 16.32
N THR A 38 2.61 2.94 16.58
CA THR A 38 1.47 2.91 15.65
C THR A 38 1.73 3.86 14.49
N PRO A 39 1.33 3.52 13.25
CA PRO A 39 1.50 4.44 12.13
C PRO A 39 0.72 5.74 12.35
N VAL A 40 1.32 6.86 11.95
CA VAL A 40 0.69 8.17 11.95
C VAL A 40 -0.18 8.39 10.72
N GLU A 41 0.12 7.68 9.63
CA GLU A 41 -0.61 7.67 8.36
C GLU A 41 -0.36 6.32 7.68
N SER A 42 -1.35 5.84 6.92
CA SER A 42 -1.22 4.63 6.11
C SER A 42 -1.78 4.90 4.72
N GLU A 43 -0.93 4.81 3.71
CA GLU A 43 -1.33 4.89 2.31
C GLU A 43 -1.86 3.53 1.86
N ASP A 44 -3.07 3.48 1.30
CA ASP A 44 -3.63 2.26 0.73
C ASP A 44 -3.00 1.98 -0.65
N LEU A 45 -2.19 0.93 -0.69
CA LEU A 45 -1.50 0.41 -1.86
C LEU A 45 -2.13 -0.90 -2.36
N THR A 46 -3.35 -1.23 -1.95
CA THR A 46 -4.04 -2.46 -2.37
C THR A 46 -4.15 -2.53 -3.89
N PHE A 47 -4.37 -1.39 -4.54
CA PHE A 47 -4.42 -1.25 -5.98
C PHE A 47 -3.36 -0.27 -6.47
N GLN A 48 -2.70 -0.61 -7.59
CA GLN A 48 -1.79 0.31 -8.27
C GLN A 48 -2.22 0.50 -9.73
N VAL A 49 -2.14 1.74 -10.22
CA VAL A 49 -2.28 2.05 -11.64
C VAL A 49 -0.90 2.36 -12.20
N VAL A 50 -0.38 1.48 -13.06
CA VAL A 50 0.96 1.62 -13.65
C VAL A 50 0.85 1.85 -15.16
N ALA A 51 1.66 2.75 -15.70
CA ALA A 51 1.73 2.94 -17.16
C ALA A 51 2.57 1.82 -17.79
N ASP A 52 2.04 1.16 -18.81
CA ASP A 52 2.74 0.15 -19.59
C ASP A 52 2.40 0.29 -21.08
N THR A 53 3.39 0.69 -21.87
CA THR A 53 3.39 0.68 -23.35
C THR A 53 2.06 1.10 -24.00
N GLY A 54 1.66 2.35 -23.76
CA GLY A 54 0.43 2.92 -24.35
C GLY A 54 -0.87 2.48 -23.67
N ALA A 55 -0.76 1.78 -22.53
CA ALA A 55 -1.87 1.41 -21.68
C ALA A 55 -1.58 1.75 -20.20
N PHE A 56 -2.62 1.63 -19.38
CA PHE A 56 -2.58 1.74 -17.94
C PHE A 56 -3.07 0.43 -17.34
N VAL A 57 -2.24 -0.22 -16.56
CA VAL A 57 -2.48 -1.53 -15.96
C VAL A 57 -2.88 -1.33 -14.52
N VAL A 58 -3.98 -1.95 -14.13
CA VAL A 58 -4.41 -2.02 -12.73
C VAL A 58 -3.87 -3.31 -12.13
N LEU A 59 -3.03 -3.15 -11.13
CA LEU A 59 -2.50 -4.22 -10.32
C LEU A 59 -3.22 -4.28 -8.97
N LYS A 60 -3.44 -5.48 -8.43
CA LYS A 60 -4.03 -5.68 -7.10
C LYS A 60 -3.18 -6.63 -6.27
N SER A 61 -3.00 -6.31 -4.99
CA SER A 61 -2.46 -7.25 -4.00
C SER A 61 -3.47 -8.38 -3.72
N PRO A 62 -3.09 -9.67 -3.84
CA PRO A 62 -4.01 -10.79 -3.71
C PRO A 62 -4.52 -10.95 -2.27
N ASP A 63 -5.63 -11.68 -2.10
CA ASP A 63 -6.33 -11.82 -0.81
C ASP A 63 -5.59 -12.66 0.24
N ASP A 64 -4.53 -13.34 -0.16
CA ASP A 64 -3.63 -14.13 0.65
C ASP A 64 -2.22 -13.52 0.77
N ALA A 65 -2.02 -12.26 0.36
CA ALA A 65 -0.76 -11.57 0.56
C ALA A 65 -0.47 -11.37 2.06
N GLU A 66 0.68 -11.86 2.52
CA GLU A 66 1.14 -11.73 3.91
C GLU A 66 2.45 -10.94 4.00
N TYR A 67 3.52 -11.40 3.35
CA TYR A 67 4.88 -10.85 3.51
C TYR A 67 5.30 -9.86 2.43
N ARG A 68 4.60 -9.86 1.30
CA ARG A 68 4.89 -9.06 0.11
C ARG A 68 3.60 -8.85 -0.67
N PRO A 69 3.49 -7.78 -1.46
CA PRO A 69 2.23 -7.44 -2.10
C PRO A 69 1.87 -8.34 -3.28
N ASP A 70 2.83 -9.06 -3.88
CA ASP A 70 2.61 -10.03 -4.97
C ASP A 70 1.58 -9.59 -6.03
N TYR A 71 1.69 -8.33 -6.45
CA TYR A 71 0.73 -7.66 -7.32
C TYR A 71 0.38 -8.44 -8.60
N GLU A 72 -0.91 -8.61 -8.84
CA GLU A 72 -1.44 -9.29 -10.03
C GLU A 72 -2.17 -8.29 -10.94
N GLU A 73 -1.99 -8.41 -12.26
CA GLU A 73 -2.75 -7.64 -13.25
C GLU A 73 -4.22 -8.08 -13.24
N ILE A 74 -5.12 -7.14 -12.92
CA ILE A 74 -6.57 -7.36 -12.90
C ILE A 74 -7.31 -6.54 -13.97
N GLY A 75 -6.60 -5.69 -14.70
CA GLY A 75 -7.18 -4.92 -15.80
C GLY A 75 -6.15 -4.09 -16.55
N ARG A 76 -6.46 -3.79 -17.82
CA ARG A 76 -5.63 -2.97 -18.70
C ARG A 76 -6.51 -2.03 -19.51
N PHE A 77 -6.15 -0.75 -19.50
CA PHE A 77 -7.00 0.33 -19.99
C PHE A 77 -6.23 1.27 -20.92
N ALA A 78 -6.94 1.94 -21.81
CA ALA A 78 -6.35 2.88 -22.76
C ALA A 78 -6.01 4.25 -22.14
N SER A 79 -6.52 4.56 -20.94
CA SER A 79 -6.23 5.82 -20.23
C SER A 79 -6.17 5.60 -18.72
N GLU A 80 -5.48 6.51 -18.04
CA GLU A 80 -5.32 6.49 -16.58
C GLU A 80 -6.66 6.70 -15.87
N GLU A 81 -7.51 7.57 -16.40
CA GLU A 81 -8.82 7.88 -15.85
C GLU A 81 -9.73 6.65 -15.83
N LEU A 82 -9.69 5.83 -16.89
CA LEU A 82 -10.46 4.59 -16.96
C LEU A 82 -9.95 3.56 -15.94
N ALA A 83 -8.63 3.44 -15.80
CA ALA A 83 -8.02 2.58 -14.80
C ALA A 83 -8.40 3.01 -13.36
N LYS A 84 -8.34 4.31 -13.08
CA LYS A 84 -8.76 4.89 -11.78
C LYS A 84 -10.25 4.71 -11.52
N GLN A 85 -11.10 4.88 -12.53
CA GLN A 85 -12.54 4.62 -12.40
C GLN A 85 -12.84 3.15 -12.09
N PHE A 86 -12.06 2.22 -12.66
CA PHE A 86 -12.17 0.80 -12.35
C PHE A 86 -11.76 0.50 -10.90
N VAL A 87 -10.64 1.05 -10.42
CA VAL A 87 -10.22 0.92 -9.01
C VAL A 87 -11.28 1.46 -8.04
N ALA A 88 -11.85 2.63 -8.33
CA ALA A 88 -12.87 3.26 -7.49
C ALA A 88 -14.19 2.46 -7.37
N GLN A 89 -14.37 1.37 -8.12
CA GLN A 89 -15.49 0.43 -7.94
C GLN A 89 -15.26 -0.52 -6.76
N PHE A 90 -14.00 -0.81 -6.42
CA PHE A 90 -13.61 -1.70 -5.33
C PHE A 90 -13.60 -0.99 -3.97
N GLU A 91 -13.33 0.31 -3.94
CA GLU A 91 -13.35 1.14 -2.72
C GLU A 91 -14.77 1.47 -2.20
N ARG A 92 -15.81 1.14 -2.98
CA ARG A 92 -17.22 1.43 -2.66
C ARG A 92 -17.98 0.24 -2.05
N LEU A 93 -17.29 -0.86 -1.75
CA LEU A 93 -17.83 -2.09 -1.14
C LEU A 93 -17.37 -2.22 0.31
#